data_AF-A0A6P8YCI0-F1
#
_entry.id   AF-A0A6P8YCI0-F1
#
_cell.length_a   1.000
_cell.length_b   1.000
_cell.length_c   1.000
_cell.angle_alpha   90.00
_cell.angle_beta   90.00
_cell.angle_gamma   90.00
#
_symmetry.space_group_name_H-M   'P 1'
#
loop_
_entity.id
_entity.type
_entity.pdbx_description
1 polymer ?
#
loop_
_entity_poly.entity_id
_entity_poly.type
_entity_poly.pdbx_seq_one_letter_code
_entity_poly.pdbx_strand_id
1 'polypeptide(L)'
;MLESRSAVLKLMQNQACKDRCIDRFPPPFSRQFTPYRQHDFSSAVREVCSSPRQPLSGLKISKAIFLGDVAVGKTSLVNRYCHKVFDRNYKATIGVDFEVERFDIIKIPFNLQIWDTAGQERFKCIASSYYRGAQVVAVLFDLSNMYSLSHCAQWLEEALACNTLQPIIFLIGTKRDLLSSSAYKHVEEKAACLAKQLGAEYWAVSSRTGDGVHELFQRMAALAFDMSVLRDLNTLNTTVSIGSQPLSVKPTQKKENFKCNGLHCQ
;
A
#
# COMPACT_ATOMS: atom_id res chain seq x y z
N MET A 1 -15.65 -18.53 -6.66
CA MET A 1 -15.31 -18.86 -8.08
C MET A 1 -15.81 -17.82 -9.09
N LEU A 2 -16.83 -17.00 -8.78
CA LEU A 2 -17.23 -15.84 -9.60
C LEU A 2 -16.34 -14.59 -9.37
N GLU A 3 -15.89 -14.34 -8.13
CA GLU A 3 -15.04 -13.17 -7.80
C GLU A 3 -13.66 -13.21 -8.49
N SER A 4 -13.04 -14.39 -8.55
CA SER A 4 -11.75 -14.60 -9.23
C SER A 4 -11.82 -14.28 -10.73
N ARG A 5 -12.98 -14.44 -11.36
CA ARG A 5 -13.19 -14.10 -12.78
C ARG A 5 -13.25 -12.60 -12.99
N SER A 6 -13.81 -11.83 -12.04
CA SER A 6 -13.90 -10.36 -12.11
C SER A 6 -12.51 -9.70 -12.04
N ALA A 7 -11.69 -10.09 -11.07
CA ALA A 7 -10.33 -9.56 -10.91
C ALA A 7 -9.44 -9.88 -12.13
N VAL A 8 -9.51 -11.11 -12.65
CA VAL A 8 -8.80 -11.51 -13.86
C VAL A 8 -9.30 -10.73 -15.08
N LEU A 9 -10.61 -10.51 -15.21
CA LEU A 9 -11.16 -9.68 -16.30
C LEU A 9 -10.65 -8.24 -16.24
N LYS A 10 -10.63 -7.61 -15.06
CA LYS A 10 -10.10 -6.25 -14.85
C LYS A 10 -8.61 -6.17 -15.18
N LEU A 11 -7.84 -7.23 -14.88
CA LEU A 11 -6.43 -7.34 -15.26
C LEU A 11 -6.21 -7.46 -16.78
N MET A 12 -7.14 -8.11 -17.49
CA MET A 12 -7.09 -8.32 -18.94
C MET A 12 -7.62 -7.14 -19.76
N GLN A 13 -8.19 -6.11 -19.13
CA GLN A 13 -8.65 -4.91 -19.82
C GLN A 13 -7.47 -4.08 -20.34
N ASN A 14 -7.57 -3.61 -21.59
CA ASN A 14 -6.51 -2.84 -22.25
C ASN A 14 -6.40 -1.40 -21.74
N GLN A 15 -7.47 -0.83 -21.18
CA GLN A 15 -7.52 0.56 -20.68
C GLN A 15 -8.31 0.62 -19.37
N ALA A 16 -7.93 1.55 -18.49
CA ALA A 16 -8.68 1.82 -17.27
C ALA A 16 -9.97 2.59 -17.59
N CYS A 17 -10.95 2.51 -16.68
CA CYS A 17 -12.13 3.38 -16.74
C CYS A 17 -11.71 4.85 -16.61
N LYS A 18 -12.47 5.79 -17.20
CA LYS A 18 -12.13 7.23 -17.21
C LYS A 18 -11.89 7.82 -15.82
N ASP A 19 -12.58 7.33 -14.79
CA ASP A 19 -12.41 7.76 -13.39
C ASP A 19 -11.09 7.25 -12.76
N ARG A 20 -10.33 6.43 -13.47
CA ARG A 20 -9.09 5.79 -12.99
C ARG A 20 -7.86 6.21 -13.81
N CYS A 21 -7.98 7.27 -14.60
CA CYS A 21 -6.86 7.93 -15.25
C CYS A 21 -6.28 9.01 -14.31
N ILE A 22 -4.98 8.93 -14.02
CA ILE A 22 -4.28 9.87 -13.14
C ILE A 22 -3.13 10.53 -13.92
N ASP A 23 -3.40 11.71 -14.47
CA ASP A 23 -2.39 12.51 -15.18
C ASP A 23 -1.70 13.55 -14.28
N ARG A 24 -2.33 13.88 -13.15
CA ARG A 24 -1.81 14.82 -12.14
C ARG A 24 -1.77 14.13 -10.79
N PHE A 25 -0.74 14.40 -10.01
CA PHE A 25 -0.59 13.81 -8.69
C PHE A 25 -1.73 14.26 -7.76
N PRO A 26 -2.56 13.34 -7.24
CA PRO A 26 -3.69 13.70 -6.39
C PRO A 26 -3.21 14.35 -5.09
N PRO A 27 -3.84 15.45 -4.62
CA PRO A 27 -3.46 16.07 -3.37
C PRO A 27 -3.83 15.19 -2.16
N PRO A 28 -3.18 15.38 -1.00
CA PRO A 28 -3.63 14.76 0.25
C PRO A 28 -4.98 15.36 0.70
N PHE A 29 -5.70 14.66 1.57
CA PHE A 29 -6.92 15.17 2.21
C PHE A 29 -6.70 16.52 2.91
N SER A 30 -5.59 16.63 3.64
CA SER A 30 -5.11 17.87 4.23
C SER A 30 -3.59 17.92 4.17
N ARG A 31 -3.04 19.07 3.75
CA ARG A 31 -1.58 19.29 3.70
C ARG A 31 -0.94 19.24 5.09
N GLN A 32 -1.72 19.47 6.15
CA GLN A 32 -1.22 19.42 7.52
C GLN A 32 -1.11 17.99 8.06
N PHE A 33 -1.82 17.03 7.43
CA PHE A 33 -2.00 15.68 7.95
C PHE A 33 -1.45 14.62 6.98
N THR A 34 -0.32 14.92 6.34
CA THR A 34 0.41 13.96 5.52
C THR A 34 1.92 14.00 5.80
N PRO A 35 2.59 12.85 5.91
CA PRO A 35 4.05 12.76 5.90
C PRO A 35 4.63 12.84 4.47
N TYR A 36 3.79 12.67 3.43
CA TYR A 36 4.22 12.60 2.04
C TYR A 36 4.30 14.01 1.43
N ARG A 37 5.54 14.50 1.29
CA ARG A 37 5.83 15.86 0.77
C ARG A 37 5.76 15.96 -0.75
N GLN A 38 5.55 14.86 -1.45
CA GLN A 38 5.41 14.85 -2.90
C GLN A 38 4.12 15.59 -3.30
N HIS A 39 4.29 16.61 -4.13
CA HIS A 39 3.19 17.39 -4.73
C HIS A 39 3.01 17.10 -6.21
N ASP A 40 3.95 16.36 -6.81
CA ASP A 40 3.92 15.92 -8.19
C ASP A 40 4.71 14.60 -8.32
N PHE A 41 4.52 13.88 -9.42
CA PHE A 41 5.38 12.75 -9.79
C PHE A 41 6.81 13.25 -10.01
N SER A 42 7.79 12.50 -9.52
CA SER A 42 9.20 12.88 -9.65
C SER A 42 9.62 13.02 -11.13
N SER A 43 10.61 13.86 -11.41
CA SER A 43 11.14 14.03 -12.78
C SER A 43 11.61 12.70 -13.36
N ALA A 44 12.29 11.88 -12.56
CA ALA A 44 12.71 10.52 -12.92
C ALA A 44 11.51 9.65 -13.33
N VAL A 45 10.40 9.69 -12.57
CA VAL A 45 9.18 8.95 -12.93
C VAL A 45 8.60 9.43 -14.25
N ARG A 46 8.53 10.75 -14.46
CA ARG A 46 8.01 11.33 -15.72
C ARG A 46 8.89 10.99 -16.93
N GLU A 47 10.21 11.03 -16.78
CA GLU A 47 11.16 10.66 -17.83
C GLU A 47 11.01 9.18 -18.22
N VAL A 48 10.91 8.30 -17.23
CA VAL A 48 10.71 6.86 -17.46
C VAL A 48 9.36 6.58 -18.12
N CYS A 49 8.29 7.25 -17.70
CA CYS A 49 6.97 7.09 -18.34
C CYS A 49 6.92 7.65 -19.78
N SER A 50 7.80 8.60 -20.11
CA SER A 50 7.85 9.24 -21.44
C SER A 50 8.80 8.54 -22.42
N SER A 51 9.71 7.68 -21.92
CA SER A 51 10.74 7.05 -22.73
C SER A 51 10.21 5.85 -23.53
N PRO A 52 10.29 5.85 -24.88
CA PRO A 52 9.90 4.69 -25.68
C PRO A 52 10.91 3.53 -25.60
N ARG A 53 12.10 3.73 -25.01
CA ARG A 53 13.23 2.79 -25.04
C ARG A 53 13.32 1.87 -23.83
N GLN A 54 12.61 2.16 -22.76
CA GLN A 54 12.46 1.24 -21.64
C GLN A 54 10.97 0.96 -21.53
N PRO A 55 10.46 -0.15 -22.10
CA PRO A 55 9.21 -0.63 -21.57
C PRO A 55 9.44 -0.78 -20.07
N LEU A 56 8.62 -0.12 -19.25
CA LEU A 56 8.32 -0.65 -17.92
C LEU A 56 7.70 -2.02 -18.21
N SER A 57 8.57 -3.00 -18.48
CA SER A 57 8.24 -4.30 -19.07
C SER A 57 7.66 -5.15 -17.97
N GLY A 58 6.43 -4.80 -17.59
CA GLY A 58 5.71 -5.41 -16.52
C GLY A 58 4.52 -4.56 -16.13
N LEU A 59 3.36 -5.21 -16.07
CA LEU A 59 2.19 -4.71 -15.40
C LEU A 59 2.57 -4.37 -13.94
N LYS A 60 2.72 -3.08 -13.62
CA LYS A 60 3.10 -2.68 -12.26
C LYS A 60 1.97 -2.97 -11.31
N ILE A 61 2.27 -3.73 -10.27
CA ILE A 61 1.27 -4.17 -9.31
C ILE A 61 1.72 -3.83 -7.90
N SER A 62 0.83 -3.21 -7.15
CA SER A 62 1.05 -2.93 -5.72
C SER A 62 -0.10 -3.47 -4.90
N LYS A 63 0.24 -3.95 -3.71
CA LYS A 63 -0.65 -4.53 -2.73
C LYS A 63 -0.96 -3.50 -1.65
N ALA A 64 -2.26 -3.27 -1.46
CA ALA A 64 -2.83 -2.49 -0.38
C ALA A 64 -3.62 -3.43 0.55
N ILE A 65 -3.34 -3.38 1.84
CA ILE A 65 -4.09 -4.12 2.86
C ILE A 65 -4.93 -3.15 3.69
N PHE A 66 -6.17 -3.54 3.99
CA PHE A 66 -7.13 -2.74 4.74
C PHE A 66 -7.39 -3.39 6.09
N LEU A 67 -6.97 -2.72 7.17
CA LEU A 67 -6.94 -3.23 8.54
C LEU A 67 -7.78 -2.37 9.48
N GLY A 68 -8.12 -2.89 10.64
CA GLY A 68 -8.94 -2.20 11.64
C GLY A 68 -10.00 -3.12 12.25
N ASP A 69 -10.69 -2.62 13.27
CA ASP A 69 -11.66 -3.40 14.03
C ASP A 69 -12.85 -3.92 13.20
N VAL A 70 -13.60 -4.85 13.77
CA VAL A 70 -14.88 -5.30 13.21
C VAL A 70 -15.84 -4.11 13.04
N ALA A 71 -16.61 -4.11 11.96
CA ALA A 71 -17.67 -3.13 11.69
C ALA A 71 -17.23 -1.67 11.53
N VAL A 72 -15.92 -1.37 11.44
CA VAL A 72 -15.44 -0.02 11.09
C VAL A 72 -15.72 0.34 9.62
N GLY A 73 -16.09 -0.61 8.75
CA GLY A 73 -16.51 -0.30 7.38
C GLY A 73 -15.45 -0.49 6.29
N LYS A 74 -14.43 -1.32 6.53
CA LYS A 74 -13.41 -1.73 5.53
C LYS A 74 -14.04 -2.26 4.24
N THR A 75 -14.84 -3.33 4.35
CA THR A 75 -15.58 -3.93 3.23
C THR A 75 -16.51 -2.94 2.54
N SER A 76 -17.22 -2.10 3.31
CA SER A 76 -18.10 -1.07 2.73
C SER A 76 -17.31 -0.03 1.92
N LEU A 77 -16.10 0.35 2.37
CA LEU A 77 -15.23 1.27 1.65
C LEU A 77 -14.72 0.65 0.34
N VAL A 78 -14.24 -0.59 0.39
CA VAL A 78 -13.78 -1.33 -0.80
C VAL A 78 -14.94 -1.49 -1.79
N ASN A 79 -16.10 -1.97 -1.34
CA ASN A 79 -17.29 -2.12 -2.19
C ASN A 79 -17.77 -0.80 -2.80
N ARG A 80 -17.74 0.29 -2.03
CA ARG A 80 -18.11 1.61 -2.55
C ARG A 80 -17.17 2.05 -3.66
N TYR A 81 -15.87 1.77 -3.56
CA TYR A 81 -14.91 2.14 -4.59
C TYR A 81 -15.00 1.21 -5.82
N CYS A 82 -14.88 -0.10 -5.61
CA CYS A 82 -14.73 -1.11 -6.65
C CYS A 82 -16.04 -1.36 -7.42
N HIS A 83 -17.16 -1.41 -6.69
CA HIS A 83 -18.46 -1.83 -7.22
C HIS A 83 -19.47 -0.69 -7.29
N LYS A 84 -19.13 0.49 -6.77
CA LYS A 84 -20.03 1.66 -6.62
C LYS A 84 -21.29 1.35 -5.80
N VAL A 85 -21.28 0.28 -5.00
CA VAL A 85 -22.40 -0.19 -4.19
C VAL A 85 -22.16 0.10 -2.71
N PHE A 86 -23.24 0.38 -1.98
CA PHE A 86 -23.24 0.45 -0.52
C PHE A 86 -24.44 -0.34 0.01
N ASP A 87 -24.17 -1.40 0.78
CA ASP A 87 -25.18 -2.17 1.49
C ASP A 87 -25.20 -1.74 2.96
N ARG A 88 -26.40 -1.46 3.49
CA ARG A 88 -26.62 -1.11 4.90
C ARG A 88 -26.61 -2.34 5.81
N ASN A 89 -26.91 -3.51 5.26
CA ASN A 89 -26.97 -4.75 6.02
C ASN A 89 -25.55 -5.23 6.28
N TYR A 90 -25.12 -5.12 7.54
CA TYR A 90 -23.81 -5.62 7.94
C TYR A 90 -23.72 -7.12 7.70
N LYS A 91 -22.73 -7.52 6.92
CA LYS A 91 -22.30 -8.91 6.76
C LYS A 91 -20.85 -8.98 7.21
N ALA A 92 -20.56 -9.85 8.17
CA ALA A 92 -19.19 -10.04 8.63
C ALA A 92 -18.35 -10.66 7.50
N THR A 93 -17.19 -10.06 7.23
CA THR A 93 -16.20 -10.61 6.29
C THR A 93 -15.65 -11.90 6.87
N ILE A 94 -15.82 -13.00 6.15
CA ILE A 94 -15.26 -14.30 6.53
C ILE A 94 -13.92 -14.42 5.79
N GLY A 95 -12.81 -14.42 6.54
CA GLY A 95 -11.48 -14.52 5.94
C GLY A 95 -11.00 -13.20 5.32
N VAL A 96 -10.62 -13.25 4.04
CA VAL A 96 -10.07 -12.10 3.30
C VAL A 96 -10.70 -12.06 1.92
N ASP A 97 -11.17 -10.88 1.53
CA ASP A 97 -11.66 -10.61 0.18
C ASP A 97 -10.60 -9.82 -0.61
N PHE A 98 -10.61 -9.99 -1.93
CA PHE A 98 -9.58 -9.50 -2.82
C PHE A 98 -10.17 -8.87 -4.07
N GLU A 99 -9.87 -7.59 -4.27
CA GLU A 99 -10.21 -6.84 -5.47
C GLU A 99 -8.94 -6.37 -6.19
N VAL A 100 -9.02 -6.26 -7.51
CA VAL A 100 -7.95 -5.64 -8.31
C VAL A 100 -8.52 -4.46 -9.05
N GLU A 101 -7.90 -3.31 -8.89
CA GLU A 101 -8.29 -2.10 -9.60
C GLU A 101 -7.18 -1.58 -10.49
N ARG A 102 -7.51 -1.47 -11.79
CA ARG A 102 -6.63 -0.95 -12.83
C ARG A 102 -6.74 0.58 -12.92
N PHE A 103 -5.59 1.23 -12.93
CA PHE A 103 -5.39 2.65 -13.15
C PHE A 103 -4.50 2.86 -14.38
N ASP A 104 -4.69 3.98 -15.06
CA ASP A 104 -3.75 4.48 -16.06
C ASP A 104 -3.09 5.75 -15.49
N ILE A 105 -1.86 5.63 -15.00
CA ILE A 105 -1.15 6.71 -14.29
C ILE A 105 -0.06 7.24 -15.22
N ILE A 106 -0.19 8.50 -15.66
CA ILE A 106 0.66 9.11 -16.70
C ILE A 106 0.72 8.19 -17.94
N LYS A 107 -0.43 7.65 -18.35
CA LYS A 107 -0.59 6.69 -19.46
C LYS A 107 0.10 5.33 -19.27
N ILE A 108 0.63 5.04 -18.08
CA ILE A 108 1.20 3.75 -17.74
C ILE A 108 0.16 2.92 -16.98
N PRO A 109 -0.11 1.68 -17.41
CA PRO A 109 -1.06 0.82 -16.70
C PRO A 109 -0.48 0.34 -15.36
N PHE A 110 -1.28 0.48 -14.32
CA PHE A 110 -0.95 0.14 -12.94
C PHE A 110 -2.12 -0.59 -12.27
N ASN A 111 -1.84 -1.65 -11.54
CA ASN A 111 -2.86 -2.37 -10.77
C ASN A 111 -2.63 -2.23 -9.27
N LEU A 112 -3.69 -1.83 -8.58
CA LEU A 112 -3.75 -1.86 -7.13
C LEU A 112 -4.55 -3.09 -6.71
N GLN A 113 -3.88 -4.03 -6.05
CA GLN A 113 -4.51 -5.15 -5.36
C GLN A 113 -4.99 -4.68 -3.99
N ILE A 114 -6.29 -4.82 -3.72
CA ILE A 114 -6.93 -4.39 -2.49
C ILE A 114 -7.32 -5.66 -1.72
N TRP A 115 -6.73 -5.82 -0.55
CA TRP A 115 -6.96 -6.95 0.35
C TRP A 115 -7.80 -6.48 1.54
N ASP A 116 -9.09 -6.79 1.51
CA ASP A 116 -10.03 -6.49 2.58
C ASP A 116 -10.00 -7.63 3.60
N THR A 117 -9.43 -7.38 4.79
CA THR A 117 -9.29 -8.42 5.81
C THR A 117 -10.43 -8.38 6.82
N ALA A 118 -10.85 -9.55 7.32
CA ALA A 118 -11.71 -9.60 8.49
C ALA A 118 -11.07 -8.84 9.67
N GLY A 119 -11.85 -7.97 10.32
CA GLY A 119 -11.40 -7.25 11.52
C GLY A 119 -11.45 -8.07 12.81
N GLN A 120 -11.70 -9.39 12.72
CA GLN A 120 -11.80 -10.26 13.88
C GLN A 120 -10.44 -10.82 14.25
N GLU A 121 -10.11 -10.65 15.53
CA GLU A 121 -8.95 -11.18 16.22
C GLU A 121 -8.78 -12.70 16.07
N ARG A 122 -9.88 -13.44 15.85
CA ARG A 122 -9.88 -14.89 15.66
C ARG A 122 -9.17 -15.37 14.39
N PHE A 123 -8.88 -14.47 13.44
CA PHE A 123 -8.15 -14.80 12.20
C PHE A 123 -6.69 -14.33 12.20
N LYS A 124 -6.16 -13.83 13.33
CA LYS A 124 -4.78 -13.32 13.44
C LYS A 124 -3.71 -14.33 13.01
N CYS A 125 -3.91 -15.63 13.25
CA CYS A 125 -2.95 -16.67 12.84
C CYS A 125 -2.81 -16.81 11.31
N ILE A 126 -3.82 -16.40 10.53
CA ILE A 126 -3.79 -16.44 9.06
C ILE A 126 -3.33 -15.08 8.48
N ALA A 127 -3.50 -14.01 9.26
CA ALA A 127 -3.27 -12.62 8.85
C ALA A 127 -1.83 -12.33 8.40
N SER A 128 -0.82 -12.96 9.01
CA SER A 128 0.60 -12.72 8.67
C SER A 128 0.93 -12.99 7.19
N SER A 129 0.33 -14.04 6.62
CA SER A 129 0.49 -14.38 5.21
C SER A 129 -0.10 -13.32 4.27
N TYR A 130 -1.19 -12.67 4.70
CA TYR A 130 -1.87 -11.62 3.94
C TYR A 130 -1.18 -10.26 4.10
N TYR A 131 -0.50 -10.00 5.22
CA TYR A 131 0.17 -8.72 5.44
C TYR A 131 1.48 -8.60 4.66
N ARG A 132 2.17 -9.72 4.43
CA ARG A 132 3.46 -9.75 3.77
C ARG A 132 3.40 -9.14 2.36
N GLY A 133 4.38 -8.30 2.07
CA GLY A 133 4.59 -7.67 0.77
C GLY A 133 3.63 -6.52 0.48
N ALA A 134 2.96 -5.97 1.49
CA ALA A 134 2.11 -4.81 1.33
C ALA A 134 2.97 -3.56 1.03
N GLN A 135 2.68 -2.88 -0.08
CA GLN A 135 3.24 -1.56 -0.38
C GLN A 135 2.42 -0.44 0.26
N VAL A 136 1.13 -0.68 0.51
CA VAL A 136 0.22 0.26 1.17
C VAL A 136 -0.46 -0.45 2.34
N VAL A 137 -0.47 0.20 3.51
CA VAL A 137 -1.20 -0.23 4.69
C VAL A 137 -2.21 0.84 5.05
N ALA A 138 -3.49 0.51 4.90
CA ALA A 138 -4.60 1.37 5.28
C ALA A 138 -5.19 0.87 6.60
N VAL A 139 -5.08 1.66 7.65
CA VAL A 139 -5.67 1.36 8.96
C VAL A 139 -6.93 2.21 9.13
N LEU A 140 -8.07 1.55 9.31
CA LEU A 140 -9.38 2.17 9.34
C LEU A 140 -9.96 2.16 10.76
N PHE A 141 -10.64 3.25 11.11
CA PHE A 141 -11.45 3.35 12.31
C PHE A 141 -12.81 3.99 11.99
N ASP A 142 -13.75 3.87 12.90
CA ASP A 142 -15.07 4.49 12.81
C ASP A 142 -15.02 5.85 13.53
N LEU A 143 -15.31 6.94 12.81
CA LEU A 143 -15.31 8.29 13.37
C LEU A 143 -16.28 8.45 14.55
N SER A 144 -17.31 7.61 14.63
CA SER A 144 -18.29 7.60 15.72
C SER A 144 -17.87 6.73 16.92
N ASN A 145 -16.77 5.97 16.82
CA ASN A 145 -16.31 5.06 17.87
C ASN A 145 -14.81 5.27 18.17
N MET A 146 -14.52 5.97 19.27
CA MET A 146 -13.14 6.30 19.63
C MET A 146 -12.28 5.13 20.10
N TYR A 147 -12.89 4.03 20.55
CA TYR A 147 -12.13 2.81 20.86
C TYR A 147 -11.46 2.24 19.60
N SER A 148 -12.13 2.31 18.45
CA SER A 148 -11.56 1.84 17.19
C SER A 148 -10.34 2.67 16.74
N LEU A 149 -10.28 3.95 17.10
CA LEU A 149 -9.08 4.78 16.87
C LEU A 149 -7.93 4.32 17.77
N SER A 150 -8.18 4.04 19.05
CA SER A 150 -7.11 3.61 19.98
C SER A 150 -6.47 2.28 19.59
N HIS A 151 -7.16 1.40 18.88
CA HIS A 151 -6.61 0.13 18.40
C HIS A 151 -5.81 0.26 17.09
N CYS A 152 -5.86 1.40 16.40
CA CYS A 152 -5.17 1.57 15.11
C CYS A 152 -3.65 1.39 15.19
N ALA A 153 -3.03 1.82 16.29
CA ALA A 153 -1.59 1.66 16.50
C ALA A 153 -1.19 0.17 16.52
N GLN A 154 -1.97 -0.66 17.21
CA GLN A 154 -1.76 -2.10 17.26
C GLN A 154 -1.92 -2.76 15.89
N TRP A 155 -2.96 -2.40 15.13
CA TRP A 155 -3.14 -2.92 13.77
C TRP A 155 -1.97 -2.59 12.84
N LEU A 156 -1.42 -1.37 12.96
CA LEU A 156 -0.25 -0.98 12.19
C LEU A 156 0.99 -1.76 12.61
N GLU A 157 1.24 -1.92 13.91
CA GLU A 157 2.38 -2.66 14.45
C GLU A 157 2.39 -4.12 13.94
N GLU A 158 1.24 -4.80 14.00
CA GLU A 158 1.09 -6.16 13.48
C GLU A 158 1.41 -6.26 11.98
N ALA A 159 1.00 -5.25 11.20
CA ALA A 159 1.28 -5.19 9.76
C ALA A 159 2.76 -4.94 9.47
N LEU A 160 3.39 -4.03 10.20
CA LEU A 160 4.80 -3.70 10.02
C LEU A 160 5.70 -4.86 10.41
N ALA A 161 5.34 -5.64 11.44
CA ALA A 161 6.07 -6.85 11.83
C ALA A 161 6.15 -7.91 10.70
N CYS A 162 5.22 -7.87 9.74
CA CYS A 162 5.17 -8.79 8.60
C CYS A 162 5.84 -8.26 7.32
N ASN A 163 6.31 -7.01 7.32
CA ASN A 163 6.84 -6.33 6.13
C ASN A 163 8.29 -5.86 6.32
N THR A 164 9.17 -6.23 5.39
CA THR A 164 10.59 -5.86 5.44
C THR A 164 10.86 -4.46 4.91
N LEU A 165 10.03 -3.97 4.00
CA LEU A 165 10.10 -2.63 3.43
C LEU A 165 9.05 -1.74 4.08
N GLN A 166 9.42 -0.50 4.38
CA GLN A 166 8.48 0.50 4.87
C GLN A 166 7.33 0.70 3.85
N PRO A 167 6.07 0.44 4.22
CA PRO A 167 4.92 0.71 3.37
C PRO A 167 4.50 2.17 3.45
N ILE A 168 3.66 2.58 2.51
CA ILE A 168 2.87 3.81 2.57
C ILE A 168 1.72 3.55 3.54
N ILE A 169 1.60 4.35 4.58
CA ILE A 169 0.62 4.21 5.66
C ILE A 169 -0.48 5.28 5.52
N PHE A 170 -1.73 4.84 5.66
CA PHE A 170 -2.91 5.69 5.76
C PHE A 170 -3.67 5.40 7.06
N LEU A 171 -4.13 6.45 7.72
CA LEU A 171 -5.11 6.37 8.80
C LEU A 171 -6.45 6.92 8.27
N ILE A 172 -7.49 6.09 8.24
CA ILE A 172 -8.75 6.44 7.59
C ILE A 172 -9.90 6.41 8.60
N GLY A 173 -10.49 7.57 8.85
CA GLY A 173 -11.73 7.73 9.59
C GLY A 173 -12.93 7.51 8.67
N THR A 174 -13.69 6.45 8.92
CA THR A 174 -14.88 6.09 8.14
C THR A 174 -16.16 6.62 8.77
N LYS A 175 -17.29 6.46 8.07
CA LYS A 175 -18.63 6.86 8.53
C LYS A 175 -18.73 8.35 8.86
N ARG A 176 -18.02 9.18 8.10
CA ARG A 176 -18.05 10.65 8.24
C ARG A 176 -19.47 11.23 8.26
N ASP A 177 -20.40 10.60 7.54
CA ASP A 177 -21.81 10.97 7.45
C ASP A 177 -22.59 10.87 8.76
N LEU A 178 -22.09 10.13 9.77
CA LEU A 178 -22.74 10.00 11.06
C LEU A 178 -22.45 11.18 12.01
N LEU A 179 -21.43 12.00 11.70
CA LEU A 179 -21.00 13.09 12.57
C LEU A 179 -21.45 14.44 12.04
N SER A 180 -21.93 15.29 12.94
CA SER A 180 -22.07 16.72 12.65
C SER A 180 -20.70 17.37 12.42
N SER A 181 -20.67 18.53 11.77
CA SER A 181 -19.41 19.26 11.54
C SER A 181 -18.67 19.64 12.83
N SER A 182 -19.40 19.90 13.92
CA SER A 182 -18.78 20.20 15.23
C SER A 182 -18.20 18.95 15.88
N ALA A 183 -18.95 17.84 15.90
CA ALA A 183 -18.47 16.57 16.45
C ALA A 183 -17.25 16.05 15.68
N TYR A 184 -17.27 16.17 14.35
CA TYR A 184 -16.16 15.75 13.50
C TYR A 184 -14.85 16.45 13.83
N LYS A 185 -14.86 17.79 14.01
CA LYS A 185 -13.63 18.55 14.33
C LYS A 185 -12.90 18.02 15.56
N HIS A 186 -13.65 17.67 16.62
CA HIS A 186 -13.06 17.13 17.85
C HIS A 186 -12.40 15.76 17.64
N VAL A 187 -12.98 14.92 16.77
CA VAL A 187 -12.44 13.60 16.43
C VAL A 187 -11.25 13.73 15.49
N GLU A 188 -11.33 14.63 14.51
CA GLU A 188 -10.29 14.92 13.52
C GLU A 188 -8.97 15.34 14.19
N GLU A 189 -9.01 16.23 15.20
CA GLU A 189 -7.81 16.66 15.94
C GLU A 189 -7.06 15.47 16.58
N LYS A 190 -7.81 14.55 17.20
CA LYS A 190 -7.24 13.34 17.81
C LYS A 190 -6.69 12.38 16.76
N ALA A 191 -7.43 12.17 15.69
CA ALA A 191 -7.01 11.30 14.59
C ALA A 191 -5.77 11.85 13.87
N ALA A 192 -5.69 13.16 13.66
CA ALA A 192 -4.53 13.83 13.07
C ALA A 192 -3.29 13.70 13.96
N CYS A 193 -3.45 13.84 15.28
CA CYS A 193 -2.36 13.62 16.24
C CYS A 193 -1.83 12.18 16.16
N LEU A 194 -2.72 11.20 16.15
CA LEU A 194 -2.33 9.79 16.00
C LEU A 194 -1.67 9.53 14.64
N ALA A 195 -2.25 10.04 13.54
CA ALA A 195 -1.67 9.88 12.20
C ALA A 195 -0.23 10.40 12.13
N LYS A 196 0.05 11.55 12.76
CA LYS A 196 1.41 12.09 12.87
C LYS A 196 2.34 11.16 13.65
N GLN A 197 1.88 10.57 14.76
CA GLN A 197 2.66 9.61 15.54
C GLN A 197 2.96 8.33 14.76
N LEU A 198 2.00 7.86 13.97
CA LEU A 198 2.11 6.64 13.15
C LEU A 198 2.87 6.86 11.84
N GLY A 199 3.22 8.10 11.49
CA GLY A 199 3.79 8.43 10.17
C GLY A 199 2.82 8.11 9.03
N ALA A 200 1.52 8.35 9.25
CA ALA A 200 0.43 8.04 8.33
C ALA A 200 -0.19 9.30 7.73
N GLU A 201 -0.70 9.21 6.50
CA GLU A 201 -1.58 10.24 5.94
C GLU A 201 -3.03 10.03 6.44
N TYR A 202 -3.66 11.08 6.98
CA TYR A 202 -5.02 11.00 7.50
C TYR A 202 -6.08 11.31 6.44
N TRP A 203 -7.17 10.54 6.41
CA TRP A 203 -8.33 10.75 5.57
C TRP A 203 -9.63 10.54 6.34
N ALA A 204 -10.63 11.39 6.11
CA ALA A 204 -12.01 11.15 6.53
C ALA A 204 -12.88 10.84 5.32
N VAL A 205 -13.65 9.76 5.39
CA VAL A 205 -14.47 9.27 4.27
C VAL A 205 -15.84 8.78 4.71
N SER A 206 -16.79 8.75 3.77
CA SER A 206 -18.06 8.06 3.95
C SER A 206 -18.33 7.10 2.78
N SER A 207 -18.33 5.81 3.06
CA SER A 207 -18.78 4.81 2.10
C SER A 207 -20.27 4.95 1.78
N ARG A 208 -21.07 5.56 2.68
CA ARG A 208 -22.51 5.77 2.45
C ARG A 208 -22.76 6.87 1.43
N THR A 209 -22.09 8.02 1.55
CA THR A 209 -22.31 9.15 0.62
C THR A 209 -21.37 9.10 -0.58
N GLY A 210 -20.24 8.39 -0.47
CA GLY A 210 -19.15 8.40 -1.43
C GLY A 210 -18.10 9.49 -1.17
N ASP A 211 -18.32 10.32 -0.14
CA ASP A 211 -17.45 11.45 0.20
C ASP A 211 -16.02 10.99 0.52
N GLY A 212 -15.05 11.59 -0.16
CA GLY A 212 -13.61 11.32 -0.06
C GLY A 212 -13.16 9.93 -0.54
N VAL A 213 -14.07 9.04 -0.96
CA VAL A 213 -13.72 7.67 -1.33
C VAL A 213 -12.92 7.65 -2.63
N HIS A 214 -13.33 8.43 -3.63
CA HIS A 214 -12.67 8.40 -4.93
C HIS A 214 -11.23 8.93 -4.86
N GLU A 215 -11.09 10.09 -4.23
CA GLU A 215 -9.85 10.84 -4.07
C GLU A 215 -8.83 10.04 -3.23
N LEU A 216 -9.29 9.36 -2.18
CA LEU A 216 -8.47 8.50 -1.34
C LEU A 216 -7.78 7.39 -2.16
N PHE A 217 -8.54 6.67 -2.99
CA PHE A 217 -7.97 5.58 -3.81
C PHE A 217 -7.07 6.10 -4.93
N GLN A 218 -7.39 7.24 -5.55
CA GLN A 218 -6.49 7.88 -6.50
C GLN A 218 -5.15 8.26 -5.83
N ARG A 219 -5.21 8.84 -4.63
CA ARG A 219 -4.03 9.20 -3.83
C ARG A 219 -3.18 7.98 -3.47
N MET A 220 -3.81 6.90 -3.00
CA MET A 220 -3.14 5.62 -2.73
C MET A 220 -2.43 5.07 -3.97
N ALA A 221 -3.13 5.02 -5.11
CA ALA A 221 -2.59 4.48 -6.35
C ALA A 221 -1.39 5.31 -6.86
N ALA A 222 -1.49 6.64 -6.83
CA ALA A 222 -0.42 7.52 -7.27
C ALA A 222 0.85 7.38 -6.41
N LEU A 223 0.71 7.36 -5.07
CA LEU A 223 1.84 7.17 -4.16
C LEU A 223 2.49 5.79 -4.34
N ALA A 224 1.67 4.73 -4.46
CA ALA A 224 2.16 3.38 -4.66
C ALA A 224 2.90 3.23 -6.00
N PHE A 225 2.38 3.84 -7.06
CA PHE A 225 3.01 3.87 -8.37
C PHE A 225 4.35 4.60 -8.35
N ASP A 226 4.39 5.83 -7.83
CA ASP A 226 5.61 6.65 -7.76
C ASP A 226 6.71 5.90 -6.98
N MET A 227 6.34 5.34 -5.82
CA MET A 227 7.26 4.54 -5.02
C MET A 227 7.74 3.26 -5.73
N SER A 228 6.85 2.55 -6.42
CA SER A 228 7.22 1.35 -7.20
C SER A 228 8.20 1.69 -8.33
N VAL A 229 7.99 2.78 -9.05
CA VAL A 229 8.91 3.22 -10.12
C VAL A 229 10.27 3.62 -9.56
N LEU A 230 10.30 4.39 -8.47
CA LEU A 230 11.57 4.79 -7.84
C LEU A 230 12.37 3.59 -7.32
N ARG A 231 11.70 2.57 -6.76
CA ARG A 231 12.37 1.33 -6.32
C ARG A 231 13.01 0.59 -7.50
N ASP A 232 12.29 0.42 -8.60
CA ASP A 232 12.82 -0.27 -9.78
C ASP A 232 14.06 0.47 -10.35
N LEU A 233 14.02 1.80 -10.40
CA LEU A 233 15.15 2.61 -10.86
C LEU A 233 16.39 2.43 -9.98
N ASN A 234 16.22 2.39 -8.65
CA ASN A 234 17.32 2.16 -7.72
C ASN A 234 17.94 0.76 -7.86
N THR A 235 17.12 -0.26 -8.13
CA THR A 235 17.61 -1.62 -8.39
C THR A 235 18.39 -1.69 -9.69
N LEU A 236 17.93 -1.04 -10.76
CA LEU A 236 18.65 -0.97 -12.04
C LEU A 236 20.00 -0.28 -11.89
N ASN A 237 20.06 0.86 -11.20
CA ASN A 237 21.32 1.59 -10.96
C ASN A 237 22.33 0.76 -10.17
N THR A 238 21.87 0.02 -9.15
CA THR A 238 22.74 -0.85 -8.35
C THR A 238 23.30 -2.00 -9.19
N THR A 239 22.49 -2.57 -10.10
CA THR A 239 22.92 -3.67 -10.98
C THR A 239 23.97 -3.20 -12.01
N VAL A 240 23.84 -1.97 -12.52
CA VAL A 240 24.80 -1.37 -13.45
C VAL A 240 26.12 -1.02 -12.77
N SER A 241 26.12 -0.57 -11.51
CA SER A 241 27.35 -0.27 -10.76
C SER A 241 28.20 -1.49 -10.41
N ILE A 242 27.63 -2.70 -10.40
CA ILE A 242 28.39 -3.95 -10.21
C ILE A 242 29.18 -4.32 -11.48
N GLY A 243 28.86 -3.74 -12.64
CA GLY A 243 29.49 -4.04 -13.93
C GLY A 243 30.73 -3.20 -14.30
N SER A 244 31.18 -2.27 -13.46
CA SER A 244 32.29 -1.35 -13.78
C SER A 244 33.48 -1.45 -12.81
N GLN A 245 34.02 -2.66 -12.64
CA GLN A 245 35.40 -2.83 -12.18
C GLN A 245 36.14 -3.74 -13.17
N PRO A 246 37.27 -3.31 -13.77
CA PRO A 246 38.14 -4.23 -14.47
C PRO A 246 38.75 -5.20 -13.46
N LEU A 247 38.52 -6.50 -13.64
CA LEU A 247 39.20 -7.57 -12.93
C LEU A 247 40.71 -7.49 -13.22
N SER A 248 41.49 -6.88 -12.32
CA SER A 248 42.94 -7.08 -12.26
C SER A 248 43.19 -8.41 -11.53
N VAL A 249 43.35 -9.47 -12.30
CA VAL A 249 43.83 -10.76 -11.78
C VAL A 249 45.30 -10.57 -11.37
N LYS A 250 45.56 -10.46 -10.06
CA LYS A 250 46.93 -10.59 -9.53
C LYS A 250 47.23 -12.07 -9.32
N PRO A 251 48.37 -12.59 -9.82
CA PRO A 251 48.74 -13.99 -9.62
C PRO A 251 49.07 -14.23 -8.14
N THR A 252 48.36 -15.19 -7.54
CA THR A 252 48.56 -15.62 -6.15
C THR A 252 49.89 -16.41 -6.06
N GLN A 253 50.84 -15.88 -5.29
CA GLN A 253 52.05 -16.60 -4.92
C GLN A 253 51.69 -17.74 -3.96
N LYS A 254 52.18 -18.95 -4.27
CA LYS A 254 52.13 -20.15 -3.41
C LYS A 254 52.75 -19.82 -2.06
N LYS A 255 52.00 -20.02 -0.97
CA LYS A 255 52.56 -20.15 0.38
C LYS A 255 52.66 -21.62 0.75
N GLU A 256 53.82 -21.95 1.28
CA GLU A 256 54.34 -23.27 1.59
C GLU A 256 53.61 -23.95 2.76
N ASN A 257 53.70 -25.28 2.73
CA ASN A 257 53.16 -26.23 3.69
C ASN A 257 53.68 -26.00 5.12
N PHE A 258 52.77 -25.96 6.09
CA PHE A 258 53.07 -26.35 7.47
C PHE A 258 52.35 -27.66 7.80
N LYS A 259 53.16 -28.69 8.08
CA LYS A 259 52.74 -30.03 8.51
C LYS A 259 52.25 -29.97 9.96
N CYS A 260 51.05 -30.50 10.22
CA CYS A 260 50.67 -30.95 11.56
C CYS A 260 51.14 -32.40 11.74
N ASN A 261 52.12 -32.61 12.63
CA ASN A 261 52.45 -33.93 13.13
C ASN A 261 51.40 -34.34 14.17
N GLY A 262 50.68 -35.43 13.90
CA GLY A 262 50.08 -36.25 14.94
C GLY A 262 51.07 -37.30 15.44
N LEU A 263 50.86 -37.77 16.68
CA LEU A 263 51.35 -38.99 17.37
C LEU A 263 51.28 -38.67 18.88
N HIS A 264 50.80 -39.48 19.81
CA HIS A 264 50.37 -40.89 19.82
C HIS A 264 49.62 -41.17 21.14
N CYS A 265 48.84 -42.24 21.17
CA CYS A 265 48.36 -42.89 22.40
C CYS A 265 49.51 -43.43 23.24
N GLN A 266 49.40 -43.27 24.57
CA GLN A 266 49.52 -44.32 25.58
C GLN A 266 48.59 -43.97 26.74
#